data_AF-A0A820F9F7-F1
#
_entry.id   AF-A0A820F9F7-F1
#
_cell.length_a   1.000
_cell.length_b   1.000
_cell.length_c   1.000
_cell.angle_alpha   90.00
_cell.angle_beta   90.00
_cell.angle_gamma   90.00
#
_symmetry.space_group_name_H-M   'P 1'
#
loop_
_entity.id
_entity.type
_entity.pdbx_description
1 polymer ?
#
loop_
_entity_poly.entity_id
_entity_poly.type
_entity_poly.pdbx_seq_one_letter_code
_entity_poly.pdbx_strand_id
1 'polypeptide(L)'
;MDVTDLYTMIPQEEGVTAIKRLMETSNLKQINVVTKGIILALTRFVMTNNYFYLDGFYYKQIRGEAMGSPLTLATANTYMYFVERPISKWAHRTCSLYYRYIDDLFIMSNMHADILKGLVKF
;
A
#
# COMPACT_ATOMS: atom_id res chain seq x y z
N MET A 1 0.81 -7.82 15.20
CA MET A 1 1.98 -7.29 14.46
C MET A 1 1.52 -6.04 13.75
N ASP A 2 2.42 -5.15 13.37
CA ASP A 2 2.09 -3.93 12.64
C ASP A 2 3.03 -3.75 11.44
N VAL A 3 2.58 -3.00 10.44
CA VAL A 3 3.44 -2.52 9.36
C VAL A 3 4.05 -1.19 9.81
N THR A 4 5.37 -1.16 9.96
CA THR A 4 6.08 0.04 10.41
C THR A 4 5.93 1.18 9.39
N ASP A 5 5.46 2.35 9.85
CA ASP A 5 5.44 3.59 9.09
C ASP A 5 4.79 3.47 7.70
N LEU A 6 3.69 2.71 7.60
CA LEU A 6 3.05 2.31 6.33
C LEU A 6 2.96 3.45 5.31
N TYR A 7 2.36 4.58 5.69
CA TYR A 7 2.18 5.70 4.74
C TYR A 7 3.49 6.38 4.37
N THR A 8 4.42 6.54 5.30
CA THR A 8 5.67 7.29 5.08
C THR A 8 6.76 6.44 4.43
N MET A 9 6.60 5.11 4.38
CA MET A 9 7.62 4.21 3.84
C MET A 9 7.33 3.70 2.42
N ILE A 10 6.09 3.76 1.95
CA ILE A 10 5.74 3.36 0.57
C ILE A 10 6.48 4.23 -0.45
N PRO A 11 7.28 3.64 -1.36
CA PRO A 11 7.88 4.42 -2.44
C PRO A 11 6.80 4.96 -3.38
N GLN A 12 6.88 6.25 -3.72
CA GLN A 12 5.82 6.95 -4.46
C GLN A 12 5.49 6.27 -5.81
N GLU A 13 6.51 5.91 -6.60
CA GLU A 13 6.30 5.21 -7.88
C GLU A 13 5.79 3.78 -7.70
N GLU A 14 6.10 3.12 -6.58
CA GLU A 14 5.54 1.80 -6.30
C GLU A 14 4.04 1.89 -5.92
N GLY A 15 3.61 2.92 -5.21
CA GLY A 15 2.19 3.17 -4.98
C GLY A 15 1.42 3.43 -6.29
N VAL A 16 1.96 4.26 -7.19
CA VAL A 16 1.39 4.46 -8.54
C VAL A 16 1.33 3.13 -9.31
N THR A 17 2.40 2.34 -9.23
CA THR A 17 2.47 1.03 -9.89
C THR A 17 1.47 0.05 -9.31
N ALA A 18 1.22 0.08 -8.00
CA ALA A 18 0.22 -0.76 -7.35
C ALA A 18 -1.19 -0.43 -7.88
N ILE A 19 -1.55 0.85 -7.97
CA ILE A 19 -2.82 1.28 -8.59
C ILE A 19 -2.92 0.79 -10.04
N LYS A 20 -1.85 0.97 -10.83
CA LYS A 20 -1.80 0.47 -12.23
C LYS A 20 -2.06 -1.03 -12.30
N ARG A 21 -1.39 -1.83 -11.47
CA ARG A 21 -1.54 -3.28 -11.42
C ARG A 21 -2.94 -3.70 -10.97
N LEU A 22 -3.54 -2.97 -10.04
CA LEU A 22 -4.91 -3.23 -9.59
C LEU A 22 -5.90 -3.03 -10.74
N MET A 23 -5.80 -1.90 -11.44
CA MET A 23 -6.66 -1.63 -12.61
C MET A 23 -6.50 -2.69 -13.70
N GLU A 24 -5.27 -3.17 -13.95
CA GLU A 24 -5.00 -4.25 -14.89
C GLU A 24 -5.61 -5.59 -14.45
N THR A 25 -5.44 -5.94 -13.17
CA THR A 25 -5.98 -7.19 -12.60
C THR A 25 -7.51 -7.21 -12.65
N SER A 26 -8.14 -6.05 -12.48
CA SER A 26 -9.60 -5.89 -12.55
C SER A 26 -10.13 -5.66 -13.97
N ASN A 27 -9.29 -5.72 -15.01
CA ASN A 27 -9.65 -5.38 -16.40
C ASN A 27 -10.31 -3.99 -16.54
N LEU A 28 -9.97 -3.04 -15.64
CA LEU A 28 -10.55 -1.71 -15.59
C LEU A 28 -9.84 -0.78 -16.57
N LYS A 29 -10.49 -0.47 -17.70
CA LYS A 29 -9.95 0.42 -18.74
C LYS A 29 -10.20 1.90 -18.46
N GLN A 30 -11.34 2.23 -17.84
CA GLN A 30 -11.77 3.59 -17.53
C GLN A 30 -12.76 3.59 -16.37
N ILE A 31 -12.92 4.76 -15.73
CA ILE A 31 -13.99 5.04 -14.77
C ILE A 31 -14.83 6.16 -15.39
N ASN A 32 -16.06 5.85 -15.80
CA ASN A 32 -16.91 6.76 -16.59
C ASN A 32 -16.15 7.27 -17.83
N VAL A 33 -15.91 8.58 -17.90
CA VAL A 33 -15.17 9.25 -18.99
C VAL A 33 -13.66 9.35 -18.71
N VAL A 34 -13.19 8.98 -17.52
CA VAL A 34 -11.80 9.13 -17.09
C VAL A 34 -11.01 7.88 -17.48
N THR A 35 -10.04 8.06 -18.38
CA THR A 35 -9.19 6.96 -18.83
C THR A 35 -8.21 6.53 -17.75
N LYS A 36 -7.74 5.28 -17.84
CA LYS A 36 -6.65 4.78 -17.00
C LYS A 36 -5.40 5.69 -17.00
N GLY A 37 -5.05 6.25 -18.15
CA GLY A 37 -3.90 7.16 -18.26
C GLY A 37 -4.05 8.41 -17.40
N ILE A 38 -5.25 9.01 -17.39
CA ILE A 38 -5.56 10.20 -16.59
C ILE A 38 -5.51 9.86 -15.10
N ILE A 39 -6.11 8.74 -14.69
CA ILE A 39 -6.10 8.29 -13.29
C ILE A 39 -4.65 8.15 -12.80
N LEU A 40 -3.81 7.43 -13.54
CA LEU A 40 -2.40 7.23 -13.16
C LEU A 40 -1.60 8.53 -13.12
N ALA A 41 -1.87 9.46 -14.05
CA ALA A 41 -1.22 10.77 -14.05
C ALA A 41 -1.60 11.59 -12.81
N LEU A 42 -2.88 11.60 -12.43
CA LEU A 42 -3.36 12.29 -11.23
C LEU A 42 -2.87 11.62 -9.94
N THR A 43 -2.87 10.29 -9.88
CA THR A 43 -2.29 9.53 -8.75
C THR A 43 -0.82 9.93 -8.56
N ARG A 44 -0.01 9.87 -9.62
CA ARG A 44 1.40 10.27 -9.55
C ARG A 44 1.55 11.73 -9.13
N PHE A 45 0.73 12.62 -9.67
CA PHE A 45 0.77 14.04 -9.32
C PHE A 45 0.56 14.24 -7.82
N VAL A 46 -0.51 13.67 -7.24
CA VAL A 46 -0.80 13.76 -5.81
C VAL A 46 0.31 13.14 -4.97
N MET A 47 0.84 11.97 -5.38
CA MET A 47 1.89 11.29 -4.63
C MET A 47 3.23 12.03 -4.61
N THR A 48 3.57 12.75 -5.68
CA THR A 48 4.90 13.38 -5.86
C THR A 48 4.91 14.88 -5.55
N ASN A 49 3.76 15.50 -5.28
CA ASN A 49 3.62 16.93 -5.00
C ASN A 49 3.10 17.19 -3.59
N ASN A 50 3.65 16.46 -2.62
CA ASN A 50 3.38 16.62 -1.21
C ASN A 50 4.38 17.60 -0.59
N TYR A 51 3.86 18.70 -0.05
CA TYR A 51 4.65 19.74 0.60
C TYR A 51 4.10 20.02 2.00
N PHE A 52 5.00 20.21 2.97
CA PHE A 52 4.63 20.63 4.31
C PHE A 52 5.43 21.87 4.73
N TYR A 53 4.83 22.67 5.61
CA TYR A 53 5.43 23.88 6.13
C TYR A 53 5.83 23.66 7.60
N LEU A 54 7.09 23.91 7.91
CA LEU A 54 7.63 23.79 9.26
C LEU A 54 8.70 24.86 9.47
N ASP A 55 8.62 25.58 10.60
CA ASP A 55 9.61 26.57 11.04
C ASP A 55 9.98 27.63 9.99
N GLY A 56 9.02 28.11 9.20
CA GLY A 56 9.29 29.14 8.19
C GLY A 56 9.60 28.60 6.79
N PHE A 57 9.79 27.28 6.65
CA PHE A 57 10.28 26.67 5.41
C PHE A 57 9.28 25.68 4.82
N TYR A 58 9.26 25.59 3.49
CA TYR A 58 8.54 24.57 2.74
C TYR A 58 9.46 23.38 2.45
N TYR A 59 8.97 22.18 2.76
CA TYR A 59 9.67 20.93 2.51
C TYR A 59 8.85 20.08 1.55
N LYS A 60 9.54 19.42 0.62
CA LYS A 60 8.93 18.43 -0.27
C LYS A 60 9.14 17.03 0.30
N GLN A 61 8.06 16.27 0.45
CA GLN A 61 8.15 14.87 0.84
C GLN A 61 8.62 14.03 -0.36
N ILE A 62 9.82 13.45 -0.23
CA ILE A 62 10.49 12.67 -1.29
C ILE A 62 10.22 11.17 -1.22
N ARG A 63 9.66 10.69 -0.11
CA ARG A 63 9.32 9.29 0.13
C ARG A 63 8.03 9.20 0.93
N GLY A 64 7.24 8.15 0.67
CA GLY A 64 5.95 8.00 1.31
C GLY A 64 4.91 8.93 0.74
N GLU A 65 3.77 8.89 1.40
CA GLU A 65 2.58 9.62 1.06
C GLU A 65 2.25 10.63 2.16
N ALA A 66 1.60 11.74 1.78
CA ALA A 66 1.17 12.72 2.76
C ALA A 66 0.06 12.13 3.64
N MET A 67 0.32 12.05 4.95
CA MET A 67 -0.72 11.69 5.92
C MET A 67 -1.87 12.69 5.83
N GLY A 68 -3.11 12.17 5.81
CA GLY A 68 -4.32 12.98 5.65
C GLY A 68 -4.74 13.23 4.20
N SER A 69 -3.95 12.82 3.20
CA SER A 69 -4.41 12.83 1.80
C SER A 69 -5.53 11.79 1.60
N PRO A 70 -6.66 12.15 0.94
CA PRO A 70 -7.74 11.21 0.64
C PRO A 70 -7.29 10.00 -0.19
N LEU A 71 -6.22 10.15 -0.98
CA LEU A 71 -5.67 9.09 -1.81
C LEU A 71 -4.88 8.06 -1.00
N THR A 72 -4.34 8.45 0.15
CA THR A 72 -3.27 7.68 0.81
C THR A 72 -3.73 6.34 1.31
N LEU A 73 -4.92 6.26 1.90
CA LEU A 73 -5.48 4.99 2.34
C LEU A 73 -5.71 4.01 1.17
N ALA A 74 -6.15 4.52 0.01
CA ALA A 74 -6.43 3.70 -1.16
C ALA A 74 -5.13 3.15 -1.77
N THR A 75 -4.10 3.99 -1.89
CA THR A 75 -2.80 3.58 -2.41
C THR A 75 -2.11 2.60 -1.45
N ALA A 76 -2.11 2.88 -0.15
CA ALA A 76 -1.51 2.01 0.86
C ALA A 76 -2.16 0.61 0.89
N ASN A 77 -3.49 0.54 0.87
CA ASN A 77 -4.19 -0.75 0.81
C ASN A 77 -3.93 -1.48 -0.50
N THR A 78 -3.85 -0.76 -1.62
CA THR A 78 -3.55 -1.37 -2.91
C THR A 78 -2.10 -1.89 -2.95
N TYR A 79 -1.15 -1.14 -2.40
CA TYR A 79 0.24 -1.58 -2.26
C TYR A 79 0.34 -2.84 -1.40
N MET A 80 -0.23 -2.80 -0.21
CA MET A 80 -0.24 -3.92 0.73
C MET A 80 -0.93 -5.16 0.16
N TYR A 81 -2.00 -4.99 -0.63
CA TYR A 81 -2.65 -6.11 -1.32
C TYR A 81 -1.68 -6.94 -2.16
N PHE A 82 -0.73 -6.30 -2.85
CA PHE A 82 0.28 -7.02 -3.65
C PHE A 82 1.40 -7.60 -2.79
N VAL A 83 1.86 -6.86 -1.77
CA VAL A 83 2.87 -7.33 -0.81
C VAL A 83 2.38 -8.57 -0.06
N GLU A 84 1.11 -8.62 0.32
CA GLU A 84 0.55 -9.67 1.15
C GLU A 84 0.06 -10.91 0.39
N ARG A 85 0.03 -10.88 -0.95
CA ARG A 85 -0.42 -12.04 -1.75
C ARG A 85 0.30 -13.36 -1.40
N PRO A 86 1.63 -13.41 -1.25
CA PRO A 86 2.33 -14.65 -0.87
C PRO A 86 1.88 -15.17 0.50
N ILE A 87 1.60 -14.26 1.44
CA ILE A 87 1.18 -14.59 2.81
C ILE A 87 -0.24 -15.10 2.81
N SER A 88 -1.15 -14.44 2.08
CA SER A 88 -2.52 -14.92 1.90
C SER A 88 -2.55 -16.34 1.33
N LYS A 89 -1.71 -16.63 0.33
CA LYS A 89 -1.54 -17.99 -0.22
C LYS A 89 -0.99 -18.97 0.80
N TRP A 90 0.01 -18.57 1.58
CA TRP A 90 0.57 -19.40 2.65
C TRP A 90 -0.47 -19.70 3.73
N ALA A 91 -1.23 -18.70 4.18
CA ALA A 91 -2.24 -18.82 5.21
C ALA A 91 -3.34 -19.79 4.76
N HIS A 92 -3.79 -19.66 3.52
CA HIS A 92 -4.76 -20.59 2.92
C HIS A 92 -4.24 -22.03 2.89
N ARG A 93 -2.99 -22.25 2.47
CA ARG A 93 -2.38 -23.59 2.40
C ARG A 93 -2.14 -24.25 3.75
N THR A 94 -1.98 -23.47 4.81
CA THR A 94 -1.67 -23.95 6.15
C THR A 94 -2.87 -23.93 7.09
N CYS A 95 -4.05 -23.56 6.59
CA CYS A 95 -5.24 -23.32 7.40
C CYS A 95 -4.99 -22.30 8.53
N SER A 96 -4.12 -21.32 8.30
CA SER A 96 -3.83 -20.23 9.23
C SER A 96 -4.77 -19.06 8.98
N LEU A 97 -5.07 -18.29 10.03
CA LEU A 97 -5.79 -17.02 9.91
C LEU A 97 -4.79 -15.89 9.67
N TYR A 98 -5.09 -15.04 8.70
CA TYR A 98 -4.37 -13.80 8.42
C TYR A 98 -5.41 -12.71 8.12
N TYR A 99 -5.41 -11.67 8.95
CA TYR A 99 -6.25 -10.50 8.80
C TYR A 99 -5.40 -9.24 8.93
N ARG A 100 -5.72 -8.22 8.14
CA ARG A 100 -5.09 -6.91 8.20
C ARG A 100 -6.14 -5.81 8.31
N TYR A 101 -5.91 -4.88 9.23
CA TYR A 101 -6.67 -3.65 9.34
C TYR A 101 -5.69 -2.48 9.21
N ILE A 102 -5.62 -1.89 8.00
CA ILE A 102 -4.65 -0.83 7.65
C ILE A 102 -3.21 -1.34 7.90
N ASP A 103 -2.59 -0.92 8.99
CA ASP A 103 -1.25 -1.27 9.47
C ASP A 103 -1.26 -2.45 10.45
N ASP A 104 -2.36 -2.69 11.16
CA ASP A 104 -2.49 -3.79 12.12
C ASP A 104 -2.64 -5.15 11.43
N LEU A 105 -1.85 -6.12 11.88
CA LEU A 105 -1.84 -7.51 11.43
C LEU A 105 -2.22 -8.46 12.57
N PHE A 106 -3.22 -9.28 12.30
CA PHE A 106 -3.63 -10.38 13.15
C PHE A 106 -3.36 -11.71 12.44
N ILE A 107 -2.55 -12.57 13.05
CA ILE A 107 -2.14 -13.86 12.49
C ILE A 107 -2.33 -14.94 13.54
N MET A 108 -3.00 -16.04 13.18
CA MET A 108 -3.15 -17.23 14.00
C MET A 108 -2.72 -18.44 13.19
N SER A 109 -1.75 -19.20 13.69
CA SER A 109 -1.19 -20.34 12.97
C SER A 109 -0.71 -21.41 13.95
N ASN A 110 -0.68 -22.65 13.50
CA ASN A 110 -0.09 -23.77 14.25
C ASN A 110 1.45 -23.83 14.11
N MET A 111 2.05 -22.92 13.33
CA MET A 111 3.50 -22.83 13.14
C MET A 111 4.19 -22.10 14.30
N HIS A 112 5.46 -22.44 14.53
CA HIS A 112 6.28 -21.74 15.53
C HIS A 112 6.45 -20.25 15.18
N ALA A 113 6.42 -19.39 16.21
CA ALA A 113 6.38 -17.94 16.05
C ALA A 113 7.57 -17.37 15.24
N ASP A 114 8.75 -17.98 15.33
CA ASP A 114 9.95 -17.49 14.63
C ASP A 114 9.85 -17.67 13.11
N ILE A 115 9.18 -18.73 12.66
CA ILE A 115 8.95 -18.97 11.22
C ILE A 115 7.97 -17.93 10.68
N LEU A 116 6.94 -17.60 11.47
CA LEU A 116 5.96 -16.56 11.12
C LEU A 116 6.63 -15.19 10.97
N LYS A 117 7.53 -14.83 11.90
CA LYS A 117 8.30 -13.57 11.81
C LYS A 117 9.18 -13.49 10.57
N GLY A 118 9.72 -14.62 10.09
CA GLY A 118 10.51 -14.68 8.86
C GLY A 118 9.68 -14.49 7.59
N LEU A 119 8.43 -14.95 7.59
CA LEU A 119 7.47 -14.82 6.47
C LEU A 119 6.90 -13.41 6.30
N VAL A 120 6.90 -12.62 7.37
CA VAL A 120 6.16 -11.36 7.50
C VAL A 120 7.15 -10.22 7.80
N LYS A 121 8.18 -10.07 6.95
CA LYS A 121 9.10 -8.92 6.98
C LYS A 121 8.65 -7.90 5.93
N PHE A 122 8.07 -6.80 6.37
CA PHE A 122 7.80 -5.61 5.55
C PHE A 122 8.57 -4.42 6.12
#